data_AF-A0A9W4XBP0-F1
#
_entry.id   AF-A0A9W4XBP0-F1
#
_cell.length_a   1.000
_cell.length_b   1.000
_cell.length_c   1.000
_cell.angle_alpha   90.00
_cell.angle_beta   90.00
_cell.angle_gamma   90.00
#
_symmetry.space_group_name_H-M   'P 1'
#
loop_
_entity.id
_entity.type
_entity.pdbx_description
1 polymer ?
#
loop_
_entity_poly.entity_id
_entity_poly.type
_entity_poly.pdbx_seq_one_letter_code
_entity_poly.pdbx_strand_id
1 'polypeptide(L)'
;TIKRHFEKNHADAYKQINQEVQNNQLPYTENNIDRVELINLHIYSWIINDQQLFNVVENKEFKSLLFVLDPRYKLLTRQTVSQHIACINQSYILVILHWIDEKWYMKNILLDFIPMHERYTGIAIAEKIYNTLKEYNLE
;
A
#
# COMPACT_ATOMS: atom_id res chain seq x y z
N THR A 1 0.81 6.94 -33.20
CA THR A 1 1.22 7.06 -31.78
C THR A 1 2.70 7.36 -31.73
N ILE A 2 3.17 7.98 -30.64
CA ILE A 2 4.61 8.24 -30.42
C ILE A 2 5.41 6.94 -30.54
N LYS A 3 4.89 5.83 -30.02
CA LYS A 3 5.47 4.49 -30.20
C LYS A 3 5.75 4.13 -31.66
N ARG A 4 4.75 4.23 -32.55
CA ARG A 4 4.92 3.95 -33.99
C ARG A 4 5.94 4.88 -34.66
N HIS A 5 5.96 6.15 -34.26
CA HIS A 5 6.95 7.10 -34.77
C HIS A 5 8.36 6.67 -34.36
N PHE A 6 8.55 6.29 -33.10
CA PHE A 6 9.83 5.85 -32.57
C PHE A 6 10.31 4.55 -33.22
N GLU A 7 9.43 3.55 -33.36
CA GLU A 7 9.73 2.29 -34.05
C GLU A 7 10.19 2.51 -35.50
N LYS A 8 9.56 3.46 -36.21
CA LYS A 8 9.87 3.73 -37.62
C LYS A 8 11.15 4.53 -37.81
N ASN A 9 11.36 5.59 -37.01
CA ASN A 9 12.44 6.55 -37.23
C ASN A 9 13.68 6.28 -36.36
N HIS A 10 13.56 5.46 -35.31
CA HIS A 10 14.63 5.15 -34.36
C HIS A 10 14.73 3.62 -34.12
N ALA A 11 14.68 2.84 -35.21
CA ALA A 11 14.62 1.38 -35.16
C ALA A 11 15.80 0.74 -34.40
N ASP A 12 17.01 1.28 -34.53
CA ASP A 12 18.19 0.74 -33.85
C ASP A 12 18.16 0.96 -32.34
N ALA A 13 17.77 2.17 -31.90
CA ALA A 13 17.54 2.47 -30.49
C ALA A 13 16.40 1.60 -29.92
N TYR A 14 15.33 1.40 -30.68
CA TYR A 14 14.23 0.53 -30.30
C TYR A 14 14.68 -0.94 -30.12
N LYS A 15 15.57 -1.44 -30.98
CA LYS A 15 16.13 -2.79 -30.84
C LYS A 15 17.01 -2.90 -29.60
N GLN A 16 17.86 -1.91 -29.32
CA GLN A 16 18.73 -1.89 -28.14
C GLN A 16 17.92 -1.93 -26.82
N ILE A 17 16.85 -1.12 -26.73
CA ILE A 17 15.98 -1.07 -25.54
C ILE A 17 15.28 -2.41 -25.26
N ASN A 18 14.96 -3.16 -26.32
CA ASN A 18 14.23 -4.45 -26.21
C ASN A 18 15.16 -5.67 -26.05
N GLN A 19 16.47 -5.48 -25.91
CA GLN A 19 17.37 -6.59 -25.63
C GLN A 19 17.16 -7.07 -24.18
N GLU A 20 16.99 -8.39 -24.01
CA GLU A 20 16.88 -8.99 -22.68
C GLU A 20 18.20 -8.84 -21.93
N VAL A 21 18.16 -8.15 -20.79
CA VAL A 21 19.32 -8.05 -19.91
C VAL A 21 19.31 -9.27 -18.97
N GLN A 22 20.36 -10.09 -19.03
CA GLN A 22 20.53 -11.20 -18.09
C GLN A 22 20.98 -10.69 -16.73
N ASN A 23 20.36 -11.21 -15.66
CA ASN A 23 20.73 -10.86 -14.30
C ASN A 23 21.57 -11.96 -13.65
N ASN A 24 22.79 -11.60 -13.24
CA ASN A 24 23.66 -12.49 -12.48
C ASN A 24 23.74 -12.10 -11.00
N GLN A 25 22.99 -11.07 -10.56
CA GLN A 25 23.04 -10.61 -9.17
C GLN A 25 22.05 -11.38 -8.29
N LEU A 26 22.50 -11.73 -7.09
CA LEU A 26 21.67 -12.39 -6.09
C LEU A 26 20.57 -11.45 -5.57
N PRO A 27 19.37 -11.96 -5.27
CA PRO A 27 18.29 -11.17 -4.70
C PRO A 27 18.68 -10.55 -3.35
N TYR A 28 17.86 -9.61 -2.89
CA TYR A 28 18.00 -9.03 -1.56
C TYR A 28 17.90 -10.08 -0.45
N THR A 29 18.68 -9.88 0.62
CA THR A 29 18.67 -10.69 1.84
C THR A 29 18.00 -9.94 2.98
N GLU A 30 17.82 -10.58 4.14
CA GLU A 30 17.24 -9.95 5.35
C GLU A 30 17.95 -8.65 5.76
N ASN A 31 19.26 -8.53 5.55
CA ASN A 31 20.02 -7.30 5.81
C ASN A 31 19.60 -6.09 4.94
N ASN A 32 18.72 -6.29 3.96
CA ASN A 32 18.27 -5.25 3.04
C ASN A 32 16.76 -4.96 3.13
N ILE A 33 16.10 -5.45 4.18
CA ILE A 33 14.64 -5.26 4.38
C ILE A 33 14.28 -3.78 4.30
N ASP A 34 14.97 -2.91 5.06
CA ASP A 34 14.69 -1.46 5.08
C ASP A 34 14.75 -0.82 3.69
N ARG A 35 15.69 -1.26 2.85
CA ARG A 35 15.84 -0.76 1.49
C ARG A 35 14.69 -1.22 0.59
N VAL A 36 14.30 -2.48 0.70
CA VAL A 36 13.18 -3.05 -0.06
C VAL A 36 11.87 -2.36 0.33
N GLU A 37 11.66 -2.15 1.63
CA GLU A 37 10.49 -1.42 2.14
C GLU A 37 10.47 0.02 1.66
N LEU A 38 11.61 0.71 1.68
CA LEU A 38 11.71 2.08 1.17
C LEU A 38 11.35 2.17 -0.32
N ILE A 39 11.83 1.24 -1.15
CA ILE A 39 11.48 1.16 -2.57
C ILE A 39 9.97 0.92 -2.73
N ASN A 40 9.40 -0.03 -1.99
CA ASN A 40 7.97 -0.34 -2.02
C ASN A 40 7.12 0.89 -1.65
N LEU A 41 7.49 1.61 -0.59
CA LEU A 41 6.82 2.84 -0.15
C LEU A 41 6.80 3.90 -1.24
N HIS A 42 7.91 4.11 -1.95
CA HIS A 42 7.96 5.05 -3.06
C HIS A 42 7.09 4.61 -4.25
N ILE A 43 7.03 3.31 -4.55
CA ILE A 43 6.14 2.77 -5.59
C ILE A 43 4.67 3.00 -5.19
N TYR A 44 4.28 2.71 -3.94
CA TYR A 44 2.91 2.97 -3.48
C TYR A 44 2.56 4.45 -3.53
N SER A 45 3.46 5.31 -3.03
CA SER A 45 3.29 6.76 -3.03
C SER A 45 3.10 7.32 -4.44
N TRP A 46 3.93 6.88 -5.39
CA TRP A 46 3.78 7.27 -6.80
C TRP A 46 2.44 6.80 -7.39
N ILE A 47 2.05 5.55 -7.15
CA ILE A 47 0.77 5.02 -7.65
C ILE A 47 -0.43 5.81 -7.08
N ILE A 48 -0.40 6.15 -5.79
CA ILE A 48 -1.47 6.89 -5.11
C ILE A 48 -1.51 8.35 -5.59
N ASN A 49 -0.39 9.06 -5.53
CA ASN A 49 -0.32 10.50 -5.81
C ASN A 49 -0.57 10.82 -7.29
N ASP A 50 -0.09 9.96 -8.19
CA ASP A 50 -0.24 10.14 -9.64
C ASP A 50 -1.40 9.31 -10.24
N GLN A 51 -2.25 8.71 -9.39
CA GLN A 51 -3.41 7.91 -9.77
C GLN A 51 -3.11 6.85 -10.84
N GLN A 52 -1.96 6.20 -10.73
CA GLN A 52 -1.54 5.19 -11.69
C GLN A 52 -2.41 3.93 -11.57
N LEU A 53 -2.64 3.26 -12.70
CA LEU A 53 -3.31 1.96 -12.68
C LEU A 53 -2.43 0.93 -11.95
N PHE A 54 -3.04 0.07 -11.13
CA PHE A 54 -2.28 -0.94 -10.37
C PHE A 54 -1.55 -1.96 -11.25
N ASN A 55 -1.97 -2.13 -12.50
CA ASN A 55 -1.29 -3.02 -13.45
C ASN A 55 0.01 -2.42 -14.03
N VAL A 56 0.38 -1.19 -13.67
CA VAL A 56 1.65 -0.57 -14.11
C VAL A 56 2.86 -1.42 -13.70
N VAL A 57 2.80 -2.10 -12.55
CA VAL A 57 3.85 -3.01 -12.09
C VAL A 57 3.97 -4.29 -12.92
N GLU A 58 2.99 -4.58 -13.78
CA GLU A 58 3.02 -5.72 -14.69
C GLU A 58 3.52 -5.34 -16.09
N ASN A 59 3.56 -4.05 -16.40
CA ASN A 59 4.01 -3.51 -17.68
C ASN A 59 5.49 -3.88 -17.96
N LYS A 60 5.77 -4.28 -19.19
CA LYS A 60 7.10 -4.79 -19.60
C LYS A 60 8.16 -3.70 -19.55
N GLU A 61 7.82 -2.51 -20.03
CA GLU A 61 8.71 -1.36 -20.08
C GLU A 61 9.03 -0.84 -18.67
N PHE A 62 8.04 -0.82 -17.77
CA PHE A 62 8.24 -0.47 -16.36
C PHE A 62 9.12 -1.49 -15.62
N LYS A 63 8.90 -2.80 -15.85
CA LYS A 63 9.77 -3.85 -15.32
C LYS A 63 11.22 -3.70 -15.80
N SER A 64 11.41 -3.41 -17.09
CA SER A 64 12.73 -3.16 -17.66
C SER A 64 13.41 -1.95 -17.02
N LEU A 65 12.68 -0.84 -16.82
CA LEU A 65 13.18 0.34 -16.14
C LEU A 65 13.67 0.01 -14.71
N LEU A 66 12.84 -0.66 -13.91
CA LEU A 66 13.22 -1.02 -12.54
C LEU A 66 14.37 -2.02 -12.50
N PHE A 67 14.41 -2.94 -13.45
CA PHE A 67 15.51 -3.88 -13.57
C PHE A 67 16.86 -3.19 -13.84
N VAL A 68 16.87 -2.17 -14.71
CA VAL A 68 18.07 -1.37 -14.99
C VAL A 68 18.50 -0.53 -13.78
N LEU A 69 17.53 0.02 -13.04
CA LEU A 69 17.82 0.82 -11.84
C LEU A 69 18.34 -0.04 -10.68
N ASP A 70 17.72 -1.20 -10.46
CA ASP A 70 18.08 -2.13 -9.39
C ASP A 70 17.71 -3.57 -9.77
N PRO A 71 18.64 -4.34 -10.35
CA PRO A 71 18.34 -5.69 -10.81
C PRO A 71 18.08 -6.66 -9.65
N ARG A 72 18.46 -6.34 -8.42
CA ARG A 72 18.24 -7.20 -7.25
C ARG A 72 16.85 -7.05 -6.66
N TYR A 73 16.17 -5.96 -7.00
CA TYR A 73 14.83 -5.67 -6.51
C TYR A 73 13.78 -6.54 -7.20
N LYS A 74 13.00 -7.27 -6.40
CA LYS A 74 11.86 -8.04 -6.88
C LYS A 74 10.61 -7.16 -6.86
N LEU A 75 10.17 -6.76 -8.04
CA LEU A 75 8.95 -5.97 -8.20
C LEU A 75 7.72 -6.71 -7.66
N LEU A 76 6.88 -5.97 -6.95
CA LEU A 76 5.60 -6.41 -6.41
C LEU A 76 4.61 -6.80 -7.50
N THR A 77 3.68 -7.70 -7.18
CA THR A 77 2.55 -8.01 -8.06
C THR A 77 1.45 -6.97 -7.93
N ARG A 78 0.57 -6.90 -8.92
CA ARG A 78 -0.63 -6.06 -8.86
C ARG A 78 -1.47 -6.35 -7.61
N GLN A 79 -1.62 -7.63 -7.25
CA GLN A 79 -2.39 -8.04 -6.07
C GLN A 79 -1.75 -7.51 -4.80
N THR A 80 -0.42 -7.65 -4.66
CA THR A 80 0.31 -7.14 -3.49
C THR A 80 0.20 -5.61 -3.39
N VAL A 81 0.34 -4.89 -4.51
CA VAL A 81 0.15 -3.43 -4.54
C VAL A 81 -1.26 -3.05 -4.10
N SER A 82 -2.27 -3.70 -4.67
CA SER A 82 -3.68 -3.41 -4.35
C SER A 82 -4.00 -3.68 -2.88
N GLN A 83 -3.49 -4.79 -2.32
CA GLN A 83 -3.69 -5.15 -0.92
C GLN A 83 -3.00 -4.15 0.00
N HIS A 84 -1.74 -3.82 -0.26
CA HIS A 84 -1.01 -2.85 0.55
C HIS A 84 -1.66 -1.46 0.52
N ILE A 85 -2.05 -0.96 -0.66
CA ILE A 85 -2.72 0.33 -0.77
C ILE A 85 -4.07 0.32 -0.05
N ALA A 86 -4.83 -0.79 -0.14
CA ALA A 86 -6.06 -0.94 0.63
C ALA A 86 -5.80 -0.91 2.15
N CYS A 87 -4.74 -1.59 2.63
CA CYS A 87 -4.34 -1.54 4.03
C CYS A 87 -3.86 -0.14 4.45
N ILE A 88 -3.14 0.60 3.60
CA ILE A 88 -2.71 1.98 3.89
C ILE A 88 -3.92 2.90 4.04
N ASN A 89 -4.96 2.70 3.24
CA ASN A 89 -6.19 3.49 3.30
C ASN A 89 -7.22 2.96 4.32
N GLN A 90 -6.85 1.97 5.13
CA GLN A 90 -7.70 1.42 6.16
C GLN A 90 -7.83 2.41 7.32
N SER A 91 -9.04 2.91 7.58
CA SER A 91 -9.29 3.71 8.79
C SER A 91 -9.67 2.81 9.96
N TYR A 92 -9.51 3.34 11.17
CA TYR A 92 -9.82 2.66 12.41
C TYR A 92 -10.63 3.57 13.33
N ILE A 93 -11.47 2.98 14.16
CA ILE A 93 -12.15 3.66 15.27
C ILE A 93 -11.66 3.06 16.57
N LEU A 94 -11.33 3.95 17.52
CA LEU A 94 -10.94 3.60 18.87
C LEU A 94 -12.06 4.03 19.81
N VAL A 95 -12.60 3.09 20.58
CA VAL A 95 -13.63 3.38 21.60
C VAL A 95 -12.97 3.29 22.97
N ILE A 96 -12.83 4.43 23.64
CA ILE A 96 -12.26 4.51 24.99
C ILE A 96 -13.38 4.92 25.95
N LEU A 97 -13.60 4.11 26.98
CA LEU A 97 -14.48 4.46 28.08
C LEU A 97 -13.69 5.26 29.11
N HIS A 98 -14.26 6.39 29.53
CA HIS A 98 -13.72 7.24 30.58
C HIS A 98 -14.74 7.32 31.72
N TRP A 99 -14.28 7.19 32.97
CA TRP A 99 -15.12 7.41 34.15
C TRP A 99 -14.30 7.99 35.30
N ILE A 100 -14.98 8.51 36.31
CA ILE A 100 -14.36 9.03 37.54
C ILE A 100 -14.67 8.04 38.65
N ASP A 101 -13.64 7.62 39.41
CA ASP A 101 -13.82 6.73 40.55
C ASP A 101 -14.26 7.48 41.82
N GLU A 102 -14.58 6.73 42.87
CA GLU A 102 -15.00 7.28 44.17
C GLU A 102 -13.97 8.20 44.83
N LYS A 103 -12.71 8.11 44.41
CA LYS A 103 -11.59 8.92 44.91
C LYS A 103 -11.31 10.12 43.99
N TRP A 104 -12.22 10.43 43.07
CA TRP A 104 -12.10 11.51 42.09
C TRP A 104 -10.93 11.33 41.10
N TYR A 105 -10.45 10.11 40.91
CA TYR A 105 -9.47 9.82 39.87
C TYR A 105 -10.16 9.48 38.56
N MET A 106 -9.74 10.15 37.49
CA MET A 106 -10.10 9.77 36.13
C MET A 106 -9.49 8.41 35.80
N LYS A 107 -10.34 7.48 35.34
CA LYS A 107 -9.97 6.18 34.79
C LYS A 107 -10.34 6.15 33.32
N ASN A 108 -9.57 5.39 32.56
CA ASN A 108 -9.89 5.07 31.19
C ASN A 108 -9.57 3.61 30.88
N ILE A 109 -10.32 3.03 29.95
CA ILE A 109 -10.03 1.71 29.39
C ILE A 109 -10.35 1.74 27.91
N LEU A 110 -9.49 1.10 27.12
CA LEU A 110 -9.79 0.81 25.73
C LEU A 110 -10.86 -0.28 25.67
N LEU A 111 -12.06 0.06 25.18
CA LEU A 111 -13.12 -0.93 24.97
C LEU A 111 -12.89 -1.70 23.67
N ASP A 112 -12.56 -0.99 22.58
CA ASP A 112 -12.39 -1.64 21.27
C ASP A 112 -11.52 -0.83 20.28
N PHE A 113 -10.91 -1.55 19.33
CA PHE A 113 -10.13 -1.05 18.21
C PHE A 113 -10.62 -1.70 16.90
N ILE A 114 -11.44 -0.95 16.16
CA ILE A 114 -12.25 -1.50 15.07
C ILE A 114 -11.73 -1.01 13.72
N PRO A 115 -11.36 -1.89 12.77
CA PRO A 115 -11.10 -1.49 11.40
C PRO A 115 -12.41 -1.09 10.68
N MET A 116 -12.37 0.04 9.98
CA MET A 116 -13.49 0.56 9.19
C MET A 116 -13.26 0.33 7.70
N HIS A 117 -13.92 -0.69 7.14
CA HIS A 117 -13.74 -1.09 5.73
C HIS A 117 -14.70 -0.40 4.75
N GLU A 118 -15.70 0.34 5.24
CA GLU A 118 -16.78 0.91 4.42
C GLU A 118 -16.85 2.45 4.50
N ARG A 119 -17.75 3.04 3.70
CA ARG A 119 -18.02 4.49 3.73
C ARG A 119 -18.36 4.92 5.17
N TYR A 120 -17.59 5.88 5.67
CA TYR A 120 -17.67 6.44 7.02
C TYR A 120 -18.93 7.29 7.26
N THR A 121 -20.11 6.68 7.13
CA THR A 121 -21.36 7.35 7.46
C THR A 121 -21.51 7.44 8.98
N GLY A 122 -22.19 8.49 9.47
CA GLY A 122 -22.47 8.63 10.90
C GLY A 122 -23.26 7.44 11.46
N ILE A 123 -24.09 6.79 10.64
CA ILE A 123 -24.83 5.58 10.99
C ILE A 123 -23.88 4.41 11.25
N ALA A 124 -22.96 4.12 10.32
CA ALA A 124 -22.00 3.03 10.49
C ALA A 124 -21.10 3.22 11.73
N ILE A 125 -20.70 4.47 12.01
CA ILE A 125 -19.94 4.81 13.21
C ILE A 125 -20.78 4.56 14.47
N ALA A 126 -22.01 5.06 14.51
CA ALA A 126 -22.92 4.88 15.64
C ALA A 126 -23.22 3.40 15.91
N GLU A 127 -23.44 2.60 14.86
CA GLU A 127 -23.64 1.16 14.97
C GLU A 127 -22.42 0.46 15.57
N LYS A 128 -21.20 0.81 15.14
CA LYS A 128 -19.97 0.23 15.71
C LYS A 128 -19.82 0.58 17.20
N ILE A 129 -20.01 1.84 17.57
CA ILE A 129 -19.95 2.28 18.98
C ILE A 129 -21.02 1.55 19.81
N TYR A 130 -22.27 1.49 19.31
CA TYR A 130 -23.36 0.83 20.00
C TYR A 130 -23.09 -0.66 20.21
N ASN A 131 -22.57 -1.35 19.19
CA ASN A 131 -22.21 -2.76 19.31
C ASN A 131 -21.08 -2.98 20.33
N THR A 132 -20.06 -2.10 20.36
CA THR A 132 -19.03 -2.15 21.40
C THR A 132 -19.64 -2.00 22.79
N LEU A 133 -20.51 -1.01 23.02
CA LEU A 133 -21.17 -0.85 24.32
C LEU A 133 -21.97 -2.11 24.71
N LYS A 134 -22.67 -2.70 23.73
CA LYS A 134 -23.40 -3.96 23.85
C LYS A 134 -22.60 -5.17 24.24
N GLU A 135 -21.40 -5.31 23.70
CA GLU A 135 -20.50 -6.40 24.09
C GLU A 135 -20.09 -6.30 25.57
N TYR A 136 -20.04 -5.08 26.12
CA TYR A 136 -19.70 -4.82 27.51
C TYR A 136 -20.92 -4.63 28.43
N ASN A 137 -22.15 -4.75 27.92
CA ASN A 137 -23.41 -4.51 28.66
C ASN A 137 -23.46 -3.08 29.27
N LEU A 138 -23.15 -2.07 28.47
CA LEU A 138 -23.08 -0.66 28.88
C LEU A 138 -24.22 0.20 28.30
N GLU A 139 -25.19 -0.41 27.63
CA GLU A 139 -26.30 0.21 26.90
C GLU A 139 -27.70 -0.10 27.46
#